data_AF-A0A841ZAF0-F1
#
_entry.id   AF-A0A841ZAF0-F1
#
_cell.length_a   1.000
_cell.length_b   1.000
_cell.length_c   1.000
_cell.angle_alpha   90.00
_cell.angle_beta   90.00
_cell.angle_gamma   90.00
#
_symmetry.space_group_name_H-M   'P 1'
#
loop_
_entity.id
_entity.type
_entity.pdbx_description
1 polymer ?
#
loop_
_entity_poly.entity_id
_entity_poly.type
_entity_poly.pdbx_seq_one_letter_code
_entity_poly.pdbx_strand_id
1 'polypeptide(L)'
;IVEELAMLPIYAEPIDYAVLREKVEAAEEQDTVDGIVASFRYKTALHFDTIVGMDVEGVEDEIRHVLDDVVQESGYLISPHDVVVTGKRARGLENVHDPIDVVVTHGTTSLSEEELTEVLNERNLKLDDLPIRIHPVEAQHLATHLLVEETKLAREMRQVFAYHKNHLKEENAIVVRPSIMQALKEAEIVPEKKKPDQTAKREER
;
A
#
# COMPACT_ATOMS: atom_id res chain seq x y z
N ILE A 1 -10.22 -24.92 -9.12
CA ILE A 1 -11.17 -24.07 -8.35
C ILE A 1 -10.64 -23.72 -6.94
N VAL A 2 -9.53 -24.31 -6.47
CA VAL A 2 -8.86 -23.85 -5.22
C VAL A 2 -7.39 -23.40 -5.46
N GLU A 3 -6.92 -23.40 -6.70
CA GLU A 3 -5.50 -23.17 -7.06
C GLU A 3 -5.20 -21.82 -7.75
N GLU A 4 -6.20 -20.96 -7.97
CA GLU A 4 -5.99 -19.66 -8.64
C GLU A 4 -5.75 -18.48 -7.68
N LEU A 5 -5.83 -18.70 -6.37
CA LEU A 5 -5.68 -17.66 -5.33
C LEU A 5 -4.23 -17.45 -4.85
N ALA A 6 -3.25 -18.16 -5.43
CA ALA A 6 -1.85 -18.13 -4.97
C ALA A 6 -0.88 -17.45 -5.95
N MET A 7 -1.38 -16.83 -7.02
CA MET A 7 -0.55 -16.26 -8.08
C MET A 7 -0.85 -14.76 -8.30
N LEU A 8 0.02 -13.95 -7.68
CA LEU A 8 0.52 -12.61 -8.07
C LEU A 8 -0.07 -11.37 -7.35
N PRO A 9 0.74 -10.32 -7.07
CA PRO A 9 2.20 -10.19 -7.21
C PRO A 9 2.92 -10.02 -5.86
N ILE A 10 3.86 -10.92 -5.56
CA ILE A 10 4.96 -10.63 -4.64
C ILE A 10 6.06 -9.98 -5.49
N TYR A 11 5.87 -8.71 -5.85
CA TYR A 11 6.93 -7.89 -6.44
C TYR A 11 6.86 -6.47 -5.86
N ALA A 12 7.03 -6.35 -4.55
CA ALA A 12 7.73 -5.19 -4.02
C ALA A 12 9.22 -5.59 -3.96
N GLU A 13 10.09 -4.82 -4.62
CA GLU A 13 11.52 -4.87 -4.34
C GLU A 13 11.76 -4.83 -2.81
N PRO A 14 12.86 -5.42 -2.27
CA PRO A 14 13.14 -5.31 -0.85
C PRO A 14 13.22 -3.83 -0.51
N ILE A 15 12.16 -3.35 0.15
CA ILE A 15 12.01 -1.98 0.55
C ILE A 15 13.22 -1.65 1.42
N ASP A 16 13.95 -0.61 1.04
CA ASP A 16 15.01 -0.10 1.89
C ASP A 16 14.35 0.53 3.12
N TYR A 17 14.16 -0.29 4.14
CA TYR A 17 13.58 0.11 5.41
C TYR A 17 14.41 1.21 6.09
N ALA A 18 15.68 1.42 5.72
CA ALA A 18 16.46 2.55 6.22
C ALA A 18 16.05 3.85 5.51
N VAL A 19 15.88 3.83 4.19
CA VAL A 19 15.36 4.99 3.43
C VAL A 19 13.91 5.30 3.80
N LEU A 20 13.07 4.28 4.00
CA LEU A 20 11.72 4.49 4.51
C LEU A 20 11.70 5.02 5.93
N ARG A 21 12.56 4.51 6.83
CA ARG A 21 12.66 5.06 8.19
C ARG A 21 13.14 6.50 8.15
N GLU A 22 14.14 6.83 7.34
CA GLU A 22 14.63 8.21 7.21
C GLU A 22 13.55 9.15 6.66
N LYS A 23 12.76 8.71 5.67
CA LYS A 23 11.63 9.49 5.12
C LYS A 23 10.43 9.57 6.07
N VAL A 24 10.16 8.52 6.83
CA VAL A 24 9.08 8.49 7.84
C VAL A 24 9.48 9.32 9.05
N GLU A 25 10.72 9.23 9.53
CA GLU A 25 11.28 10.07 10.60
C GLU A 25 11.34 11.54 10.17
N ALA A 26 11.72 11.83 8.91
CA ALA A 26 11.65 13.19 8.36
C ALA A 26 10.20 13.71 8.22
N ALA A 27 9.23 12.83 7.98
CA ALA A 27 7.80 13.18 7.96
C ALA A 27 7.20 13.28 9.37
N GLU A 28 7.69 12.52 10.34
CA GLU A 28 7.34 12.59 11.77
C GLU A 28 7.95 13.83 12.45
N GLU A 29 9.11 14.32 11.98
CA GLU A 29 9.66 15.62 12.37
C GLU A 29 8.83 16.81 11.84
N GLN A 30 7.91 16.56 10.89
CA GLN A 30 6.86 17.48 10.46
C GLN A 30 5.47 16.92 10.82
N ASP A 31 5.12 16.97 12.11
CA ASP A 31 3.76 16.79 12.67
C ASP A 31 2.76 17.85 12.13
N THR A 32 2.64 17.90 10.82
CA THR A 32 1.67 18.68 10.06
C THR A 32 0.70 17.67 9.44
N VAL A 33 -0.59 17.98 9.48
CA VAL A 33 -1.66 17.20 8.83
C VAL A 33 -1.25 16.75 7.43
N ASP A 34 -0.57 17.62 6.68
CA ASP A 34 -0.09 17.37 5.32
C ASP A 34 1.00 16.29 5.24
N GLY A 35 1.91 16.21 6.22
CA GLY A 35 2.97 15.21 6.27
C GLY A 35 2.43 13.79 6.44
N ILE A 36 1.37 13.62 7.25
CA ILE A 36 0.69 12.34 7.44
C ILE A 36 0.03 11.87 6.13
N VAL A 37 -0.70 12.77 5.47
CA VAL A 37 -1.36 12.46 4.19
C VAL A 37 -0.32 12.12 3.11
N ALA A 38 0.74 12.94 2.98
CA ALA A 38 1.80 12.71 2.01
C ALA A 38 2.54 11.38 2.24
N SER A 39 2.85 11.05 3.50
CA SER A 39 3.48 9.78 3.87
C SER A 39 2.57 8.59 3.52
N PHE A 40 1.27 8.70 3.80
CA PHE A 40 0.30 7.67 3.45
C PHE A 40 0.22 7.47 1.93
N ARG A 41 0.10 8.56 1.16
CA ARG A 41 0.04 8.51 -0.32
C ARG A 41 1.31 7.93 -0.93
N TYR A 42 2.48 8.35 -0.44
CA TYR A 42 3.76 7.82 -0.89
C TYR A 42 3.87 6.30 -0.68
N LYS A 43 3.51 5.81 0.52
CA LYS A 43 3.49 4.36 0.78
C LYS A 43 2.49 3.64 -0.11
N THR A 44 1.34 4.26 -0.37
CA THR A 44 0.30 3.72 -1.27
C THR A 44 0.87 3.56 -2.68
N ALA A 45 1.47 4.60 -3.25
CA ALA A 45 2.08 4.54 -4.57
C ALA A 45 3.18 3.47 -4.71
N LEU A 46 3.93 3.18 -3.64
CA LEU A 46 4.95 2.12 -3.65
C LEU A 46 4.38 0.70 -3.66
N HIS A 47 3.18 0.52 -3.13
CA HIS A 47 2.58 -0.80 -2.90
C HIS A 47 1.40 -1.11 -3.81
N PHE A 48 0.82 -0.09 -4.43
CA PHE A 48 -0.41 -0.21 -5.19
C PHE A 48 -0.17 -0.92 -6.52
N ASP A 49 -0.90 -2.00 -6.74
CA ASP A 49 -0.97 -2.64 -8.04
C ASP A 49 -1.91 -1.89 -8.98
N THR A 50 -1.47 -1.68 -10.22
CA THR A 50 -2.23 -0.91 -11.20
C THR A 50 -3.58 -1.54 -11.49
N ILE A 51 -4.63 -0.73 -11.55
CA ILE A 51 -5.99 -1.16 -11.91
C ILE A 51 -6.29 -0.68 -13.32
N VAL A 52 -6.57 -1.61 -14.24
CA VAL A 52 -6.81 -1.30 -15.67
C VAL A 52 -5.65 -0.48 -16.28
N GLY A 53 -4.42 -0.74 -15.81
CA GLY A 53 -3.22 0.00 -16.23
C GLY A 53 -3.07 1.40 -15.64
N MET A 54 -3.97 1.84 -14.75
CA MET A 54 -3.87 3.08 -14.00
C MET A 54 -3.09 2.87 -12.71
N ASP A 55 -2.20 3.81 -12.38
CA ASP A 55 -1.60 3.91 -11.07
C ASP A 55 -2.58 4.49 -10.04
N VAL A 56 -2.12 4.66 -8.80
CA VAL A 56 -2.99 5.14 -7.72
C VAL A 56 -3.57 6.53 -8.01
N GLU A 57 -2.79 7.44 -8.58
CA GLU A 57 -3.25 8.80 -8.90
C GLU A 57 -4.31 8.75 -10.00
N GLY A 58 -4.09 7.96 -11.06
CA GLY A 58 -5.09 7.75 -12.10
C GLY A 58 -6.40 7.15 -11.58
N VAL A 59 -6.31 6.19 -10.65
CA VAL A 59 -7.49 5.60 -10.00
C VAL A 59 -8.24 6.63 -9.14
N GLU A 60 -7.53 7.42 -8.34
CA GLU A 60 -8.13 8.49 -7.54
C GLU A 60 -8.79 9.56 -8.40
N ASP A 61 -8.17 9.93 -9.52
CA ASP A 61 -8.73 10.87 -10.48
C ASP A 61 -10.00 10.34 -11.13
N GLU A 62 -10.01 9.10 -11.62
CA GLU A 62 -11.20 8.50 -12.21
C GLU A 62 -12.35 8.41 -11.20
N ILE A 63 -12.05 8.01 -9.96
CA ILE A 63 -13.05 7.97 -8.89
C ILE A 63 -13.58 9.37 -8.57
N ARG A 64 -12.74 10.41 -8.62
CA ARG A 64 -13.19 11.80 -8.44
C ARG A 64 -14.19 12.20 -9.52
N HIS A 65 -13.96 11.85 -10.78
CA HIS A 65 -14.92 12.10 -11.87
C HIS A 65 -16.25 11.39 -11.63
N VAL A 66 -16.22 10.10 -11.22
CA VAL A 66 -17.43 9.34 -10.89
C VAL A 66 -18.20 9.99 -9.74
N LEU A 67 -17.51 10.49 -8.72
CA LEU A 67 -18.14 11.17 -7.58
C LEU A 67 -18.73 12.53 -7.96
N ASP A 68 -18.06 13.30 -8.81
CA ASP A 68 -18.57 14.58 -9.29
C ASP A 68 -19.90 14.41 -10.04
N ASP A 69 -20.03 13.36 -10.86
CA ASP A 69 -21.29 13.01 -11.53
C ASP A 69 -22.38 12.66 -10.50
N VAL A 70 -22.06 11.87 -9.47
CA VAL A 70 -22.99 11.53 -8.38
C VAL A 70 -23.47 12.78 -7.62
N VAL A 71 -22.57 13.72 -7.35
CA VAL A 71 -22.89 14.98 -6.66
C VAL A 71 -23.82 15.85 -7.52
N GLN A 72 -23.54 15.95 -8.82
CA GLN A 72 -24.39 16.68 -9.76
C GLN A 72 -25.80 16.09 -9.86
N GLU A 73 -25.93 14.77 -9.89
CA GLU A 73 -27.23 14.08 -10.01
C GLU A 73 -28.06 14.11 -8.72
N SER A 74 -27.40 13.97 -7.58
CA SER A 74 -28.07 13.73 -6.30
C SER A 74 -28.45 15.00 -5.55
N GLY A 75 -27.81 16.13 -5.89
CA GLY A 75 -28.03 17.41 -5.22
C GLY A 75 -27.52 17.45 -3.77
N TYR A 76 -26.85 16.40 -3.30
CA TYR A 76 -26.19 16.41 -1.99
C TYR A 76 -24.96 17.30 -2.07
N LEU A 77 -24.81 18.22 -1.10
CA LEU A 77 -23.72 19.19 -0.96
C LEU A 77 -22.40 18.56 -0.50
N ILE A 78 -22.06 17.40 -1.03
CA ILE A 78 -20.81 16.71 -0.71
C ILE A 78 -19.85 17.02 -1.84
N SER A 79 -19.35 18.26 -1.92
CA SER A 79 -18.25 18.54 -2.85
C SER A 79 -17.02 17.80 -2.31
N PRO A 80 -16.51 16.75 -2.96
CA PRO A 80 -15.33 16.07 -2.48
C PRO A 80 -14.14 17.03 -2.59
N HIS A 81 -13.38 17.21 -1.52
CA HIS A 81 -12.15 18.01 -1.58
C HIS A 81 -10.95 17.17 -2.00
N ASP A 82 -10.96 15.88 -1.66
CA ASP A 82 -9.89 14.95 -1.94
C ASP A 82 -10.40 13.49 -1.93
N VAL A 83 -9.74 12.64 -2.71
CA VAL A 83 -9.96 11.19 -2.80
C VAL A 83 -8.63 10.51 -2.52
N VAL A 84 -8.59 9.62 -1.52
CA VAL A 84 -7.39 8.87 -1.14
C VAL A 84 -7.70 7.38 -1.24
N VAL A 85 -6.96 6.62 -2.03
CA VAL A 85 -7.06 5.14 -2.03
C VAL A 85 -6.52 4.59 -0.71
N THR A 86 -7.33 3.77 -0.04
CA THR A 86 -7.00 3.15 1.25
C THR A 86 -7.22 1.64 1.21
N GLY A 87 -7.40 1.03 2.39
CA GLY A 87 -7.63 -0.40 2.51
C GLY A 87 -6.45 -1.24 2.05
N LYS A 88 -6.73 -2.49 1.71
CA LYS A 88 -5.69 -3.49 1.44
C LYS A 88 -4.84 -3.16 0.22
N ARG A 89 -5.46 -2.60 -0.82
CA ARG A 89 -4.79 -2.14 -2.05
C ARG A 89 -3.71 -1.13 -1.79
N ALA A 90 -3.91 -0.28 -0.79
CA ALA A 90 -2.90 0.69 -0.43
C ALA A 90 -1.59 0.06 0.05
N ARG A 91 -1.58 -1.22 0.44
CA ARG A 91 -0.36 -1.92 0.91
C ARG A 91 -0.10 -3.23 0.16
N GLY A 92 -0.73 -3.46 -1.00
CA GLY A 92 -0.55 -4.68 -1.79
C GLY A 92 -1.02 -5.95 -1.05
N LEU A 93 -2.09 -5.84 -0.26
CA LEU A 93 -2.63 -6.93 0.56
C LEU A 93 -3.98 -7.46 0.03
N GLU A 94 -4.46 -6.92 -1.07
CA GLU A 94 -5.75 -7.23 -1.66
C GLU A 94 -5.80 -8.61 -2.31
N ASN A 95 -7.01 -9.14 -2.42
CA ASN A 95 -7.33 -10.18 -3.38
C ASN A 95 -7.89 -9.55 -4.66
N VAL A 96 -7.84 -10.30 -5.76
CA VAL A 96 -8.28 -9.87 -7.11
C VAL A 96 -9.67 -9.23 -7.11
N HIS A 97 -10.60 -9.71 -6.27
CA HIS A 97 -11.99 -9.24 -6.21
C HIS A 97 -12.32 -8.37 -4.99
N ASP A 98 -11.32 -8.01 -4.18
CA ASP A 98 -11.57 -7.06 -3.09
C ASP A 98 -12.05 -5.73 -3.70
N PRO A 99 -12.84 -4.91 -3.00
CA PRO A 99 -13.26 -3.61 -3.50
C PRO A 99 -12.14 -2.56 -3.38
N ILE A 100 -12.20 -1.52 -4.21
CA ILE A 100 -11.33 -0.35 -4.11
C ILE A 100 -11.85 0.51 -2.95
N ASP A 101 -11.17 0.44 -1.81
CA ASP A 101 -11.46 1.27 -0.66
C ASP A 101 -10.91 2.68 -0.89
N VAL A 102 -11.75 3.71 -0.75
CA VAL A 102 -11.36 5.11 -0.85
C VAL A 102 -11.88 5.90 0.34
N VAL A 103 -11.07 6.83 0.84
CA VAL A 103 -11.50 7.88 1.73
C VAL A 103 -11.80 9.12 0.91
N VAL A 104 -12.98 9.70 1.10
CA VAL A 104 -13.43 10.89 0.37
C VAL A 104 -13.67 11.99 1.37
N THR A 105 -12.95 13.10 1.23
CA THR A 105 -13.17 14.23 2.14
C THR A 105 -14.38 15.04 1.70
N HIS A 106 -15.16 15.51 2.66
CA HIS A 106 -16.29 16.40 2.41
C HIS A 106 -16.26 17.65 3.29
N GLY A 107 -16.97 18.68 2.84
CA GLY A 107 -17.28 19.87 3.64
C GLY A 107 -18.39 19.59 4.67
N THR A 108 -18.87 20.64 5.33
CA THR A 108 -19.94 20.49 6.34
C THR A 108 -21.24 19.99 5.69
N THR A 109 -21.79 18.92 6.24
CA THR A 109 -23.08 18.33 5.85
C THR A 109 -23.98 18.18 7.07
N SER A 110 -25.29 17.98 6.85
CA SER A 110 -26.25 17.64 7.91
C SER A 110 -26.32 16.13 8.21
N LEU A 111 -25.71 15.30 7.35
CA LEU A 111 -25.66 13.85 7.50
C LEU A 111 -24.43 13.43 8.30
N SER A 112 -24.53 12.36 9.07
CA SER A 112 -23.36 11.76 9.72
C SER A 112 -22.47 11.03 8.71
N GLU A 113 -21.20 10.76 9.05
CA GLU A 113 -20.29 9.97 8.20
C GLU A 113 -20.87 8.56 7.93
N GLU A 114 -21.60 7.97 8.89
CA GLU A 114 -22.27 6.68 8.70
C GLU A 114 -23.44 6.77 7.71
N GLU A 115 -24.29 7.79 7.82
CA GLU A 115 -25.38 8.02 6.86
C GLU A 115 -24.84 8.28 5.46
N LEU A 116 -23.75 9.05 5.35
CA LEU A 116 -23.06 9.27 4.08
C LEU A 116 -22.46 7.98 3.52
N THR A 117 -21.89 7.14 4.38
CA THR A 117 -21.35 5.84 3.97
C THR A 117 -22.45 4.98 3.35
N GLU A 118 -23.63 4.91 3.99
CA GLU A 118 -24.77 4.15 3.46
C GLU A 118 -25.20 4.71 2.09
N VAL A 119 -25.48 6.00 2.02
CA VAL A 119 -25.96 6.66 0.78
C VAL A 119 -24.98 6.54 -0.39
N LEU A 120 -23.68 6.67 -0.14
CA LEU A 120 -22.66 6.61 -1.20
C LEU A 120 -22.43 5.17 -1.68
N ASN A 121 -22.45 4.19 -0.77
CA ASN A 121 -22.18 2.80 -1.13
C ASN A 121 -23.41 2.06 -1.69
N GLU A 122 -24.64 2.50 -1.38
CA GLU A 122 -25.87 1.96 -1.98
C GLU A 122 -25.91 2.08 -3.51
N ARG A 123 -25.17 3.03 -4.08
CA ARG A 123 -25.04 3.23 -5.52
C ARG A 123 -24.30 2.11 -6.23
N ASN A 124 -23.59 1.26 -5.49
CA ASN A 124 -22.80 0.14 -6.04
C ASN A 124 -21.86 0.59 -7.16
N LEU A 125 -21.19 1.73 -6.95
CA LEU A 125 -20.24 2.29 -7.91
C LEU A 125 -19.11 1.30 -8.17
N LYS A 126 -18.60 1.31 -9.40
CA LYS A 126 -17.51 0.43 -9.82
C LYS A 126 -16.52 1.18 -10.69
N LEU A 127 -15.26 0.78 -10.56
CA LEU A 127 -14.24 1.08 -11.55
C LEU A 127 -13.92 -0.23 -12.25
N ASP A 128 -14.29 -0.32 -13.53
CA ASP A 128 -14.30 -1.59 -14.28
C ASP A 128 -15.16 -2.65 -13.55
N ASP A 129 -14.63 -3.84 -13.27
CA ASP A 129 -15.35 -4.89 -12.55
C ASP A 129 -15.22 -4.80 -11.02
N LEU A 130 -14.41 -3.88 -10.50
CA LEU A 130 -14.14 -3.75 -9.08
C LEU A 130 -15.13 -2.80 -8.40
N PRO A 131 -15.82 -3.23 -7.32
CA PRO A 131 -16.64 -2.34 -6.52
C PRO A 131 -15.80 -1.25 -5.86
N ILE A 132 -16.30 -0.01 -5.85
CA ILE A 132 -15.72 1.09 -5.10
C ILE A 132 -16.43 1.15 -3.74
N ARG A 133 -15.65 1.15 -2.66
CA ARG A 133 -16.16 1.32 -1.30
C ARG A 133 -15.72 2.68 -0.76
N ILE A 134 -16.68 3.54 -0.46
CA ILE A 134 -16.43 4.93 -0.09
C ILE A 134 -16.55 5.11 1.42
N HIS A 135 -15.51 5.69 2.01
CA HIS A 135 -15.44 6.10 3.42
C HIS A 135 -15.40 7.64 3.47
N PRO A 136 -16.56 8.30 3.55
CA PRO A 136 -16.62 9.75 3.68
C PRO A 136 -16.01 10.19 5.02
N VAL A 137 -15.24 11.26 5.00
CA VAL A 137 -14.66 11.86 6.20
C VAL A 137 -14.70 13.38 6.11
N GLU A 138 -14.91 14.08 7.22
CA GLU A 138 -14.71 15.54 7.20
C GLU A 138 -13.25 15.86 6.84
N ALA A 139 -13.03 16.88 5.98
CA ALA A 139 -11.69 17.22 5.51
C ALA A 139 -10.67 17.46 6.65
N GLN A 140 -11.12 18.04 7.76
CA GLN A 140 -10.30 18.28 8.96
C GLN A 140 -9.86 17.00 9.69
N HIS A 141 -10.54 15.87 9.46
CA HIS A 141 -10.24 14.58 10.09
C HIS A 141 -9.45 13.63 9.18
N LEU A 142 -9.14 14.01 7.93
CA LEU A 142 -8.47 13.15 6.96
C LEU A 142 -7.17 12.55 7.52
N ALA A 143 -6.26 13.38 8.04
CA ALA A 143 -4.97 12.88 8.54
C ALA A 143 -5.14 11.90 9.71
N THR A 144 -6.03 12.21 10.66
CA THR A 144 -6.34 11.31 11.79
C THR A 144 -6.90 9.98 11.29
N HIS A 145 -7.80 10.01 10.31
CA HIS A 145 -8.37 8.81 9.72
C HIS A 145 -7.30 7.96 9.01
N LEU A 146 -6.43 8.57 8.20
CA LEU A 146 -5.34 7.88 7.51
C LEU A 146 -4.31 7.30 8.49
N LEU A 147 -4.07 7.95 9.62
CA LEU A 147 -3.18 7.42 10.67
C LEU A 147 -3.76 6.15 11.32
N VAL A 148 -5.07 6.14 11.58
CA VAL A 148 -5.78 4.96 12.10
C VAL A 148 -5.74 3.82 11.08
N GLU A 149 -6.03 4.11 9.81
CA GLU A 149 -5.96 3.12 8.74
C GLU A 149 -4.53 2.59 8.54
N GLU A 150 -3.50 3.43 8.58
CA GLU A 150 -2.11 3.00 8.50
C GLU A 150 -1.74 2.03 9.64
N THR A 151 -2.20 2.32 10.86
CA THR A 151 -1.94 1.45 12.02
C THR A 151 -2.57 0.07 11.82
N LYS A 152 -3.78 0.03 11.25
CA LYS A 152 -4.50 -1.21 10.94
C LYS A 152 -3.81 -2.00 9.82
N LEU A 153 -3.43 -1.33 8.74
CA LEU A 153 -2.75 -1.96 7.60
C LEU A 153 -1.36 -2.47 7.99
N ALA A 154 -0.59 -1.69 8.75
CA ALA A 154 0.72 -2.12 9.25
C ALA A 154 0.62 -3.37 10.16
N ARG A 155 -0.44 -3.47 10.96
CA ARG A 155 -0.72 -4.69 11.76
C ARG A 155 -1.01 -5.89 10.84
N GLU A 156 -1.83 -5.71 9.81
CA GLU A 156 -2.16 -6.78 8.86
C GLU A 156 -0.93 -7.23 8.08
N MET A 157 -0.11 -6.30 7.56
CA MET A 157 1.16 -6.62 6.90
C MET A 157 2.05 -7.47 7.81
N ARG A 158 2.24 -7.11 9.08
CA ARG A 158 3.05 -7.90 10.03
C ARG A 158 2.52 -9.32 10.22
N GLN A 159 1.20 -9.49 10.25
CA GLN A 159 0.58 -10.81 10.36
C GLN A 159 0.83 -11.66 9.11
N VAL A 160 0.66 -11.07 7.93
CA VAL A 160 0.94 -11.72 6.64
C VAL A 160 2.42 -12.11 6.55
N PHE A 161 3.35 -11.21 6.89
CA PHE A 161 4.79 -11.51 6.89
C PHE A 161 5.15 -12.61 7.90
N ALA A 162 4.59 -12.57 9.11
CA ALA A 162 4.84 -13.60 10.11
C ALA A 162 4.31 -14.97 9.66
N TYR A 163 3.13 -15.01 9.05
CA TYR A 163 2.56 -16.22 8.47
C TYR A 163 3.49 -16.81 7.41
N HIS A 164 3.87 -16.02 6.40
CA HIS A 164 4.77 -16.48 5.33
C HIS A 164 6.13 -16.93 5.88
N LYS A 165 6.73 -16.17 6.80
CA LYS A 165 8.02 -16.53 7.42
C LYS A 165 7.98 -17.88 8.15
N ASN A 166 6.86 -18.21 8.78
CA ASN A 166 6.70 -19.45 9.52
C ASN A 166 6.35 -20.65 8.62
N HIS A 167 5.59 -20.44 7.54
CA HIS A 167 5.15 -21.52 6.64
C HIS A 167 6.13 -21.78 5.48
N LEU A 168 7.04 -20.85 5.18
CA LEU A 168 8.20 -21.11 4.31
C LEU A 168 9.13 -22.21 4.85
N LYS A 169 8.99 -22.59 6.13
CA LYS A 169 9.79 -23.65 6.77
C LYS A 169 9.15 -25.04 6.69
N GLU A 170 7.90 -25.17 6.23
CA GLU A 170 7.16 -26.44 6.35
C GLU A 170 6.81 -27.17 5.05
N GLU A 171 7.11 -26.67 3.84
CA GLU A 171 6.99 -27.51 2.63
C GLU A 171 8.19 -27.39 1.67
N ASN A 172 8.88 -28.53 1.50
CA ASN A 172 9.79 -28.76 0.38
C ASN A 172 9.02 -28.67 -0.95
N ALA A 173 9.66 -28.06 -1.95
CA ALA A 173 9.28 -27.99 -3.37
C ALA A 173 8.31 -26.88 -3.82
N ILE A 174 8.68 -25.62 -3.58
CA ILE A 174 8.34 -24.58 -4.56
C ILE A 174 9.25 -24.82 -5.78
N VAL A 175 8.68 -25.09 -6.95
CA VAL A 175 9.45 -25.10 -8.22
C VAL A 175 9.87 -23.65 -8.48
N VAL A 176 11.05 -23.30 -8.00
CA VAL A 176 11.65 -21.99 -8.19
C VAL A 176 11.96 -21.85 -9.69
N ARG A 177 11.33 -20.86 -10.35
CA ARG A 177 11.60 -20.57 -11.77
C ARG A 177 13.11 -20.30 -11.97
N PRO A 178 13.73 -20.76 -13.06
CA PRO A 178 15.17 -20.56 -13.30
C PRO A 178 15.63 -19.10 -13.19
N SER A 179 14.77 -18.13 -13.51
CA SER A 179 15.04 -16.69 -13.36
C SER A 179 15.22 -16.26 -11.89
N ILE A 180 14.47 -16.85 -10.96
CA ILE A 180 14.58 -16.58 -9.52
C ILE A 180 15.85 -17.25 -8.96
N MET A 181 16.15 -18.48 -9.40
CA MET A 181 17.42 -19.14 -9.07
C MET A 181 18.63 -18.34 -9.56
N GLN A 182 18.51 -17.68 -10.72
CA GLN A 182 19.58 -16.85 -11.27
C GLN A 182 19.74 -15.54 -10.49
N ALA A 183 18.65 -14.85 -10.14
CA ALA A 183 18.70 -13.67 -9.29
C ALA A 183 19.27 -13.96 -7.89
N LEU A 184 18.94 -15.12 -7.31
CA LEU A 184 19.51 -15.57 -6.03
C LEU A 184 21.00 -15.91 -6.14
N LYS A 185 21.43 -16.55 -7.23
CA LYS A 185 22.85 -16.80 -7.49
C LYS A 185 23.64 -15.50 -7.67
N GLU A 186 23.08 -14.53 -8.37
CA GLU A 186 23.72 -13.23 -8.59
C GLU A 186 23.79 -12.42 -7.27
N ALA A 187 22.80 -12.58 -6.37
CA ALA A 187 22.82 -12.00 -5.03
C ALA A 187 23.79 -12.70 -4.05
N GLU A 188 24.04 -14.00 -4.20
CA GLU A 188 25.03 -14.73 -3.37
C GLU A 188 26.49 -14.50 -3.80
N ILE A 189 26.76 -13.96 -4.99
CA ILE A 189 28.13 -13.67 -5.47
C ILE A 189 28.51 -12.23 -5.11
N VAL A 190 28.54 -11.92 -3.81
CA VAL A 190 29.44 -10.89 -3.29
C VAL A 190 30.54 -11.61 -2.51
N PRO A 191 31.68 -11.96 -3.14
CA PRO A 191 32.72 -12.68 -2.45
C PRO A 191 33.40 -11.79 -1.41
N GLU A 192 33.37 -12.21 -0.15
CA GLU A 192 34.39 -11.86 0.84
C GLU A 192 35.79 -12.10 0.26
N LYS A 193 36.63 -11.07 0.28
CA LYS A 193 38.11 -11.18 0.29
C LYS A 193 38.63 -10.00 1.13
N LYS A 194 39.52 -10.12 2.12
CA LYS A 194 40.34 -11.21 2.66
C LYS A 194 40.90 -10.70 3.99
N LYS A 195 41.00 -11.55 5.02
CA LYS A 195 41.98 -11.36 6.11
C LYS A 195 43.40 -11.44 5.54
N PRO A 196 44.35 -10.62 6.00
CA PRO A 196 45.76 -10.98 5.94
C PRO A 196 46.22 -11.42 7.34
N ASP A 197 46.53 -12.70 7.49
CA ASP A 197 47.52 -13.13 8.47
C ASP A 197 48.63 -13.84 7.71
N GLN A 198 49.85 -13.36 7.87
CA GLN A 198 51.06 -14.17 7.75
C GLN A 198 52.23 -13.42 8.40
N THR A 199 52.58 -13.90 9.59
CA THR A 199 53.90 -13.77 10.20
C THR A 199 54.95 -14.42 9.29
N ALA A 200 56.02 -13.69 8.96
CA ALA A 200 57.32 -14.29 8.63
C ALA A 200 58.46 -13.29 8.91
N LYS A 201 59.39 -13.72 9.76
CA LYS A 201 60.66 -13.07 10.14
C LYS A 201 61.56 -12.80 8.94
N ARG A 202 62.36 -11.72 8.99
CA ARG A 202 63.77 -11.75 8.55
C ARG A 202 64.61 -10.66 9.24
N GLU A 203 65.81 -11.08 9.64
CA GLU A 203 66.90 -10.34 10.27
C GLU A 203 67.61 -9.35 9.30
N GLU A 204 68.52 -8.56 9.91
CA GLU A 204 69.58 -7.69 9.36
C GLU A 204 69.10 -6.30 8.85
N ARG A 205 69.63 -5.17 9.31
CA ARG A 205 70.98 -4.80 9.79
C ARG A 205 70.92 -3.74 10.89
#